data_AF-A0A9D2ABG2-F1
#
_entry.id   AF-A0A9D2ABG2-F1
#
_cell.length_a   1.000
_cell.length_b   1.000
_cell.length_c   1.000
_cell.angle_alpha   90.00
_cell.angle_beta   90.00
_cell.angle_gamma   90.00
#
_symmetry.space_group_name_H-M   'P 1'
#
loop_
_entity.id
_entity.type
_entity.pdbx_description
1 polymer ?
#
loop_
_entity_poly.entity_id
_entity_poly.type
_entity_poly.pdbx_seq_one_letter_code
_entity_poly.pdbx_strand_id
1 'polypeptide(L)'
;MNTNCESIQITARYAMSHQPASKTLIAPVNNNPQYGLSVLWAKNDLICLVQSANGTEQARELLLTEGAGQTTATFTGKGFETSEEGAENLTYQAFYPATKGGGTAEEWKKNATYGGQIQQGYDNALHLANYDYLSTPEVKTLSEDLQFSHIGMIFCFDITMPESTPAIPLSLTLTTLDENRSPIATGGLYQDCNNTPTSSLTLHFAQCTEAVPQFKAYLISNCNIPAGQQLRLTLALEDGNSYSHEMTAARAIPDAATEEYSAGTSYVVPVSEWTKESNSVYNKTTSAKEPTGNGSAEDPYIIENAEHLKYITGNPSSMLDKHFLLAADITIADGVEWKPIGTSTEAFTGSFNGNGHVIKGVLTPPTNSSTNSYFGFFGNTKGATISNLTIQADIAESHYITGSIVGSAYN
;
A
#
# COMPACT_ATOMS: atom_id res chain seq x y z
N MET A 1 -45.48 -22.78 -4.74
CA MET A 1 -44.14 -22.63 -4.12
C MET A 1 -43.18 -23.47 -4.93
N ASN A 2 -42.53 -22.86 -5.92
CA ASN A 2 -41.54 -23.54 -6.75
C ASN A 2 -40.39 -22.55 -6.94
N THR A 3 -39.51 -22.47 -5.94
CA THR A 3 -38.22 -21.79 -6.07
C THR A 3 -37.22 -22.88 -6.42
N ASN A 4 -37.17 -23.25 -7.70
CA ASN A 4 -36.04 -24.01 -8.23
C ASN A 4 -34.84 -23.08 -8.13
N CYS A 5 -34.01 -23.33 -7.13
CA CYS A 5 -32.74 -22.65 -6.98
C CYS A 5 -31.77 -23.33 -7.94
N GLU A 6 -31.79 -22.93 -9.20
CA GLU A 6 -30.88 -23.46 -10.21
C GLU A 6 -29.45 -23.01 -9.88
N SER A 7 -28.50 -23.94 -9.96
CA SER A 7 -27.09 -23.64 -9.76
C SER A 7 -26.55 -22.90 -10.99
N ILE A 8 -25.80 -21.81 -10.79
CA ILE A 8 -25.07 -21.15 -11.87
C ILE A 8 -23.70 -21.82 -12.00
N GLN A 9 -23.31 -22.15 -13.24
CA GLN A 9 -21.96 -22.58 -13.58
C GLN A 9 -21.36 -21.58 -14.55
N ILE A 10 -20.16 -21.09 -14.26
CA ILE A 10 -19.41 -20.21 -15.15
C ILE A 10 -17.97 -20.69 -15.28
N THR A 11 -17.41 -20.55 -16.48
CA THR A 11 -16.01 -20.84 -16.75
C THR A 11 -15.24 -19.52 -16.84
N ALA A 12 -14.21 -19.39 -16.02
CA ALA A 12 -13.29 -18.26 -16.06
C ALA A 12 -12.03 -18.67 -16.83
N ARG A 13 -11.53 -17.84 -17.75
CA ARG A 13 -10.24 -18.07 -18.44
C ARG A 13 -9.23 -16.97 -18.19
N TYR A 14 -7.96 -17.38 -18.18
CA TYR A 14 -6.76 -16.54 -18.18
C TYR A 14 -5.68 -17.16 -19.10
N ALA A 15 -4.84 -16.34 -19.75
CA ALA A 15 -3.84 -16.78 -20.73
C ALA A 15 -2.44 -17.07 -20.12
N MET A 16 -2.03 -18.36 -20.14
CA MET A 16 -0.69 -19.03 -20.00
C MET A 16 0.29 -18.60 -18.87
N SER A 17 0.91 -19.45 -18.03
CA SER A 17 1.43 -20.83 -18.21
C SER A 17 1.59 -21.65 -16.88
N HIS A 18 1.98 -22.92 -16.99
CA HIS A 18 1.79 -24.08 -16.08
C HIS A 18 2.60 -24.14 -14.75
N GLN A 19 1.99 -24.65 -13.65
CA GLN A 19 2.49 -25.65 -12.65
C GLN A 19 1.54 -25.74 -11.42
N PRO A 20 1.21 -26.93 -10.85
CA PRO A 20 0.21 -27.03 -9.78
C PRO A 20 0.79 -26.80 -8.37
N ALA A 21 0.17 -25.93 -7.56
CA ALA A 21 0.44 -25.81 -6.12
C ALA A 21 -0.81 -25.40 -5.32
N SER A 22 -0.82 -25.75 -4.04
CA SER A 22 -1.84 -25.36 -3.06
C SER A 22 -1.61 -23.91 -2.61
N LYS A 23 -2.63 -23.04 -2.85
CA LYS A 23 -2.67 -21.56 -2.83
C LYS A 23 -2.55 -20.96 -4.23
N THR A 24 -3.40 -19.98 -4.55
CA THR A 24 -3.45 -19.31 -5.85
C THR A 24 -2.08 -18.72 -6.12
N LEU A 25 -1.32 -19.31 -7.05
CA LEU A 25 0.02 -18.83 -7.36
C LEU A 25 -0.15 -17.59 -8.23
N ILE A 26 0.19 -16.43 -7.69
CA ILE A 26 0.25 -15.15 -8.39
C ILE A 26 1.73 -14.79 -8.45
N ALA A 27 2.41 -15.31 -9.47
CA ALA A 27 3.82 -15.07 -9.70
C ALA A 27 4.04 -14.76 -11.19
N PRO A 28 5.08 -13.99 -11.53
CA PRO A 28 5.46 -13.79 -12.91
C PRO A 28 5.70 -15.11 -13.63
N VAL A 29 5.25 -15.21 -14.89
CA VAL A 29 5.56 -16.39 -15.72
C VAL A 29 7.08 -16.57 -15.77
N ASN A 30 7.57 -17.70 -15.25
CA ASN A 30 8.99 -18.07 -15.19
C ASN A 30 9.90 -17.15 -14.33
N ASN A 31 9.39 -16.54 -13.24
CA ASN A 31 10.11 -15.52 -12.47
C ASN A 31 10.60 -14.33 -13.33
N ASN A 32 10.07 -14.19 -14.54
CA ASN A 32 10.39 -13.09 -15.42
C ASN A 32 9.20 -12.12 -15.40
N PRO A 33 9.34 -10.99 -14.68
CA PRO A 33 8.28 -9.98 -14.60
C PRO A 33 7.80 -9.54 -15.97
N GLN A 34 8.65 -9.53 -17.02
CA GLN A 34 8.28 -9.07 -18.37
C GLN A 34 7.02 -9.74 -18.94
N TYR A 35 6.65 -10.92 -18.43
CA TYR A 35 5.49 -11.68 -18.89
C TYR A 35 4.24 -11.54 -18.01
N GLY A 36 4.28 -10.70 -16.97
CA GLY A 36 3.13 -10.41 -16.13
C GLY A 36 2.78 -11.45 -15.09
N LEU A 37 1.74 -11.19 -14.30
CA LEU A 37 1.15 -12.19 -13.42
C LEU A 37 0.50 -13.28 -14.23
N SER A 38 0.50 -14.50 -13.71
CA SER A 38 -0.46 -15.52 -14.10
C SER A 38 -1.26 -15.92 -12.89
N VAL A 39 -2.57 -16.03 -13.03
CA VAL A 39 -3.43 -16.60 -12.00
C VAL A 39 -3.59 -18.08 -12.25
N LEU A 40 -3.14 -18.89 -11.30
CA LEU A 40 -3.51 -20.30 -11.20
C LEU A 40 -4.56 -20.45 -10.12
N TRP A 41 -5.77 -20.82 -10.51
CA TRP A 41 -6.89 -20.94 -9.58
C TRP A 41 -6.60 -22.01 -8.52
N ALA A 42 -6.86 -21.72 -7.25
CA ALA A 42 -6.68 -22.67 -6.18
C ALA A 42 -7.98 -23.32 -5.75
N LYS A 43 -7.83 -24.51 -5.16
CA LYS A 43 -8.94 -25.22 -4.54
C LYS A 43 -9.57 -24.32 -3.47
N ASN A 44 -10.89 -24.19 -3.54
CA ASN A 44 -11.73 -23.35 -2.67
C ASN A 44 -11.66 -21.85 -2.95
N ASP A 45 -11.10 -21.42 -4.09
CA ASP A 45 -11.24 -20.04 -4.52
C ASP A 45 -12.72 -19.69 -4.70
N LEU A 46 -13.06 -18.46 -4.29
CA LEU A 46 -14.40 -17.89 -4.40
C LEU A 46 -14.35 -16.66 -5.28
N ILE A 47 -15.28 -16.58 -6.23
CA ILE A 47 -15.56 -15.35 -6.98
C ILE A 47 -16.91 -14.78 -6.53
N CYS A 48 -17.03 -13.46 -6.59
CA CYS A 48 -18.30 -12.77 -6.41
C CYS A 48 -18.87 -12.46 -7.79
N LEU A 49 -20.05 -13.00 -8.11
CA LEU A 49 -20.81 -12.66 -9.30
C LEU A 49 -21.90 -11.66 -8.91
N VAL A 50 -21.85 -10.47 -9.51
CA VAL A 50 -22.84 -9.41 -9.34
C VAL A 50 -23.78 -9.43 -10.55
N GLN A 51 -25.08 -9.38 -10.29
CA GLN A 51 -26.13 -9.16 -11.28
C GLN A 51 -26.72 -7.77 -11.05
N SER A 52 -26.76 -6.96 -12.10
CA SER A 52 -27.31 -5.60 -12.05
C SER A 52 -28.52 -5.48 -12.98
N ALA A 53 -29.62 -4.92 -12.46
CA ALA A 53 -30.86 -4.68 -13.20
C ALA A 53 -31.56 -3.43 -12.65
N ASN A 54 -31.90 -2.48 -13.52
CA ASN A 54 -32.66 -1.27 -13.15
C ASN A 54 -32.09 -0.49 -11.93
N GLY A 55 -30.77 -0.45 -11.79
CA GLY A 55 -30.08 0.20 -10.66
C GLY A 55 -30.11 -0.58 -9.34
N THR A 56 -30.55 -1.84 -9.36
CA THR A 56 -30.47 -2.77 -8.23
C THR A 56 -29.40 -3.82 -8.51
N GLU A 57 -28.58 -4.14 -7.51
CA GLU A 57 -27.53 -5.16 -7.62
C GLU A 57 -27.77 -6.31 -6.64
N GLN A 58 -27.48 -7.53 -7.08
CA GLN A 58 -27.43 -8.73 -6.25
C GLN A 58 -26.08 -9.41 -6.42
N ALA A 59 -25.44 -9.82 -5.31
CA ALA A 59 -24.21 -10.60 -5.33
C ALA A 59 -24.46 -12.08 -5.00
N ARG A 60 -23.64 -12.96 -5.60
CA ARG A 60 -23.56 -14.39 -5.29
C ARG A 60 -22.10 -14.82 -5.24
N GLU A 61 -21.73 -15.54 -4.18
CA GLU A 61 -20.45 -16.22 -4.13
C GLU A 61 -20.53 -17.54 -4.89
N LEU A 62 -19.54 -17.78 -5.76
CA LEU A 62 -19.42 -19.02 -6.51
C LEU A 62 -18.08 -19.69 -6.16
N LEU A 63 -18.15 -20.97 -5.82
CA LEU A 63 -17.00 -21.77 -5.40
C LEU A 63 -16.35 -22.44 -6.62
N LEU A 64 -15.03 -22.46 -6.66
CA LEU A 64 -14.30 -23.26 -7.63
C LEU A 64 -14.64 -24.75 -7.47
N THR A 65 -15.11 -25.37 -8.55
CA THR A 65 -15.44 -26.80 -8.62
C THR A 65 -14.52 -27.58 -9.54
N GLU A 66 -14.01 -26.96 -10.60
CA GLU A 66 -13.07 -27.58 -11.55
C GLU A 66 -11.95 -26.61 -11.95
N GLY A 67 -10.80 -27.14 -12.39
CA GLY A 67 -9.68 -26.33 -12.87
C GLY A 67 -8.71 -25.81 -11.79
N ALA A 68 -8.67 -26.41 -10.61
CA ALA A 68 -7.64 -26.09 -9.62
C ALA A 68 -6.22 -26.37 -10.17
N GLY A 69 -5.30 -25.43 -9.97
CA GLY A 69 -3.95 -25.40 -10.53
C GLY A 69 -3.90 -25.02 -12.01
N GLN A 70 -5.02 -24.63 -12.61
CA GLN A 70 -5.12 -24.23 -14.01
C GLN A 70 -5.40 -22.73 -14.13
N THR A 71 -5.15 -22.17 -15.32
CA THR A 71 -5.54 -20.79 -15.66
C THR A 71 -7.00 -20.69 -16.12
N THR A 72 -7.68 -21.83 -16.28
CA THR A 72 -9.10 -21.91 -16.60
C THR A 72 -9.80 -22.74 -15.53
N ALA A 73 -10.91 -22.26 -15.00
CA ALA A 73 -11.64 -22.92 -13.94
C ALA A 73 -13.15 -22.76 -14.10
N THR A 74 -13.90 -23.70 -13.53
CA THR A 74 -15.35 -23.63 -13.43
C THR A 74 -15.74 -23.32 -11.99
N PHE A 75 -16.61 -22.33 -11.83
CA PHE A 75 -17.17 -21.92 -10.55
C PHE A 75 -18.65 -22.27 -10.52
N THR A 76 -19.13 -22.71 -9.36
CA THR A 76 -20.52 -23.11 -9.18
C THR A 76 -21.08 -22.55 -7.88
N GLY A 77 -22.32 -22.08 -7.91
CA GLY A 77 -23.01 -21.58 -6.72
C GLY A 77 -24.50 -21.35 -6.93
N LYS A 78 -25.14 -20.71 -5.95
CA LYS A 78 -26.59 -20.43 -5.95
C LYS A 78 -26.92 -19.43 -7.05
N GLY A 79 -27.96 -19.71 -7.84
CA GLY A 79 -28.48 -18.77 -8.81
C GLY A 79 -29.09 -17.50 -8.22
N PHE A 80 -29.36 -16.54 -9.09
CA PHE A 80 -30.14 -15.36 -8.76
C PHE A 80 -31.63 -15.74 -8.70
N GLU A 81 -32.34 -15.21 -7.71
CA GLU A 81 -33.78 -15.42 -7.65
C GLU A 81 -34.40 -14.56 -8.75
N THR A 82 -35.20 -15.16 -9.63
CA THR A 82 -35.77 -14.49 -10.81
C THR A 82 -36.60 -13.29 -10.41
N SER A 83 -36.01 -12.11 -10.51
CA SER A 83 -36.68 -10.82 -10.69
C SER A 83 -35.82 -10.11 -11.74
N GLU A 84 -36.03 -10.24 -13.04
CA GLU A 84 -37.25 -9.98 -13.79
C GLU A 84 -37.08 -10.65 -15.16
N GLU A 85 -37.90 -11.64 -15.51
CA GLU A 85 -38.10 -11.97 -16.94
C GLU A 85 -38.68 -10.70 -17.58
N GLY A 86 -37.83 -9.93 -18.27
CA GLY A 86 -38.19 -8.64 -18.89
C GLY A 86 -37.49 -7.40 -18.33
N ALA A 87 -36.48 -7.53 -17.44
CA ALA A 87 -35.64 -6.41 -17.05
C ALA A 87 -34.95 -5.80 -18.28
N GLU A 88 -35.23 -4.54 -18.61
CA GLU A 88 -34.38 -3.79 -19.54
C GLU A 88 -33.01 -3.61 -18.87
N ASN A 89 -31.92 -3.91 -19.59
CA ASN A 89 -30.52 -3.72 -19.15
C ASN A 89 -29.98 -4.67 -18.06
N LEU A 90 -30.36 -5.96 -18.08
CA LEU A 90 -29.71 -6.97 -17.25
C LEU A 90 -28.22 -7.15 -17.62
N THR A 91 -27.33 -7.01 -16.65
CA THR A 91 -25.89 -7.26 -16.80
C THR A 91 -25.34 -8.10 -15.65
N TYR A 92 -24.16 -8.68 -15.88
CA TYR A 92 -23.40 -9.46 -14.94
C TYR A 92 -21.93 -9.03 -14.95
N GLN A 93 -21.31 -9.03 -13.79
CA GLN A 93 -19.88 -8.78 -13.63
C GLN A 93 -19.33 -9.68 -12.52
N ALA A 94 -18.16 -10.27 -12.73
CA ALA A 94 -17.53 -11.12 -11.72
C ALA A 94 -16.24 -10.50 -11.17
N PHE A 95 -15.97 -10.78 -9.90
CA PHE A 95 -14.85 -10.23 -9.15
C PHE A 95 -14.16 -11.30 -8.32
N TYR A 96 -12.85 -11.14 -8.12
CA TYR A 96 -12.03 -12.03 -7.31
C TYR A 96 -10.99 -11.25 -6.49
N PRO A 97 -10.67 -11.69 -5.25
CA PRO A 97 -11.29 -12.79 -4.51
C PRO A 97 -12.55 -12.34 -3.76
N ALA A 98 -13.63 -13.13 -3.80
CA ALA A 98 -14.94 -12.76 -3.25
C ALA A 98 -14.89 -12.10 -1.85
N THR A 99 -13.95 -12.56 -1.03
CA THR A 99 -13.76 -12.15 0.36
C THR A 99 -13.17 -10.75 0.55
N LYS A 100 -12.67 -10.08 -0.50
CA LYS A 100 -11.98 -8.78 -0.38
C LYS A 100 -12.78 -7.60 -0.91
N GLY A 101 -13.88 -7.82 -1.61
CA GLY A 101 -14.69 -6.74 -2.16
C GLY A 101 -16.02 -6.54 -1.44
N GLY A 102 -16.93 -5.82 -2.09
CA GLY A 102 -18.28 -5.62 -1.60
C GLY A 102 -19.34 -6.44 -2.33
N GLY A 103 -20.61 -6.15 -2.04
CA GLY A 103 -21.76 -6.71 -2.72
C GLY A 103 -22.11 -6.01 -4.04
N THR A 104 -21.47 -4.88 -4.34
CA THR A 104 -21.68 -4.08 -5.57
C THR A 104 -20.41 -3.90 -6.37
N ALA A 105 -20.55 -3.64 -7.67
CA ALA A 105 -19.42 -3.34 -8.55
C ALA A 105 -18.64 -2.09 -8.10
N GLU A 106 -19.35 -1.08 -7.58
CA GLU A 106 -18.77 0.15 -7.05
C GLU A 106 -17.98 -0.08 -5.75
N GLU A 107 -18.51 -0.89 -4.83
CA GLU A 107 -17.81 -1.25 -3.60
C GLU A 107 -16.53 -2.02 -3.89
N TRP A 108 -16.50 -2.86 -4.93
CA TRP A 108 -15.28 -3.55 -5.35
C TRP A 108 -14.16 -2.61 -5.78
N LYS A 109 -14.51 -1.56 -6.54
CA LYS A 109 -13.53 -0.54 -6.95
C LYS A 109 -12.98 0.24 -5.76
N LYS A 110 -13.81 0.50 -4.75
CA LYS A 110 -13.46 1.27 -3.55
C LYS A 110 -12.71 0.45 -2.48
N ASN A 111 -12.99 -0.85 -2.39
CA ASN A 111 -12.40 -1.72 -1.36
C ASN A 111 -11.07 -2.34 -1.78
N ALA A 112 -10.63 -2.12 -3.03
CA ALA A 112 -9.32 -2.56 -3.49
C ALA A 112 -8.22 -1.77 -2.75
N THR A 113 -7.50 -2.45 -1.86
CA THR A 113 -6.45 -1.81 -1.04
C THR A 113 -5.07 -2.34 -1.40
N TYR A 114 -4.12 -1.42 -1.55
CA TYR A 114 -2.75 -1.72 -1.95
C TYR A 114 -1.71 -1.33 -0.88
N GLY A 115 -2.13 -0.79 0.27
CA GLY A 115 -1.22 -0.40 1.35
C GLY A 115 -0.66 -1.60 2.14
N GLY A 116 0.51 -1.41 2.75
CA GLY A 116 1.09 -2.37 3.70
C GLY A 116 1.66 -3.64 3.05
N GLN A 117 2.19 -3.54 1.82
CA GLN A 117 2.79 -4.66 1.10
C GLN A 117 4.08 -5.14 1.77
N ILE A 118 4.24 -6.46 1.89
CA ILE A 118 5.43 -7.08 2.51
C ILE A 118 5.97 -8.18 1.57
N GLN A 119 7.14 -7.94 1.00
CA GLN A 119 7.89 -8.94 0.25
C GLN A 119 8.77 -9.76 1.20
N GLN A 120 8.67 -11.09 1.12
CA GLN A 120 9.51 -12.02 1.88
C GLN A 120 10.77 -12.35 1.08
N GLY A 121 11.91 -11.82 1.51
CA GLY A 121 13.21 -11.97 0.87
C GLY A 121 13.36 -11.17 -0.43
N TYR A 122 14.34 -11.57 -1.23
CA TYR A 122 14.64 -10.99 -2.53
C TYR A 122 13.90 -11.72 -3.65
N ASP A 123 13.63 -11.03 -4.76
CA ASP A 123 13.12 -11.63 -5.99
C ASP A 123 11.80 -12.43 -5.83
N ASN A 124 10.98 -12.08 -4.82
CA ASN A 124 9.81 -12.86 -4.44
C ASN A 124 8.49 -12.10 -4.61
N ALA A 125 7.74 -12.48 -5.65
CA ALA A 125 6.46 -11.86 -5.98
C ALA A 125 5.24 -12.48 -5.26
N LEU A 126 5.40 -13.51 -4.43
CA LEU A 126 4.26 -14.26 -3.87
C LEU A 126 3.30 -13.40 -3.03
N HIS A 127 3.80 -12.32 -2.42
CA HIS A 127 2.99 -11.43 -1.61
C HIS A 127 1.95 -10.66 -2.41
N LEU A 128 2.15 -10.48 -3.73
CA LEU A 128 1.22 -9.77 -4.61
C LEU A 128 -0.16 -10.43 -4.61
N ALA A 129 -0.25 -11.73 -4.35
CA ALA A 129 -1.53 -12.45 -4.21
C ALA A 129 -2.45 -11.85 -3.13
N ASN A 130 -1.89 -11.23 -2.10
CA ASN A 130 -2.65 -10.59 -1.03
C ASN A 130 -3.28 -9.26 -1.47
N TYR A 131 -2.86 -8.70 -2.60
CA TYR A 131 -3.28 -7.39 -3.10
C TYR A 131 -3.78 -7.45 -4.55
N ASP A 132 -3.85 -8.64 -5.13
CA ASP A 132 -4.35 -8.84 -6.49
C ASP A 132 -5.87 -8.96 -6.48
N TYR A 133 -6.52 -8.00 -7.13
CA TYR A 133 -7.96 -7.96 -7.35
C TYR A 133 -8.19 -8.16 -8.84
N LEU A 134 -9.16 -8.99 -9.21
CA LEU A 134 -9.54 -9.21 -10.60
C LEU A 134 -11.01 -8.88 -10.82
N SER A 135 -11.33 -8.40 -12.02
CA SER A 135 -12.70 -8.19 -12.48
C SER A 135 -12.88 -8.64 -13.92
N THR A 136 -14.12 -8.89 -14.30
CA THR A 136 -14.51 -9.09 -15.70
C THR A 136 -15.10 -7.80 -16.28
N PRO A 137 -15.18 -7.65 -17.60
CA PRO A 137 -16.10 -6.71 -18.21
C PRO A 137 -17.55 -7.01 -17.81
N GLU A 138 -18.45 -6.04 -17.96
CA GLU A 138 -19.90 -6.28 -17.86
C GLU A 138 -20.38 -7.10 -19.07
N VAL A 139 -21.13 -8.17 -18.81
CA VAL A 139 -21.73 -9.03 -19.85
C VAL A 139 -23.23 -9.12 -19.69
N LYS A 140 -23.97 -9.29 -20.80
CA LYS A 140 -25.45 -9.42 -20.77
C LYS A 140 -25.93 -10.85 -20.46
N THR A 141 -25.06 -11.84 -20.66
CA THR A 141 -25.39 -13.27 -20.53
C THR A 141 -24.21 -14.04 -19.98
N LEU A 142 -24.47 -15.15 -19.29
CA LEU A 142 -23.46 -16.08 -18.76
C LEU A 142 -23.26 -17.31 -19.65
N SER A 143 -23.59 -17.22 -20.94
CA SER A 143 -23.43 -18.32 -21.90
C SER A 143 -22.01 -18.47 -22.45
N GLU A 144 -21.13 -17.52 -22.16
CA GLU A 144 -19.75 -17.48 -22.60
C GLU A 144 -18.80 -17.41 -21.40
N ASP A 145 -17.54 -17.76 -21.66
CA ASP A 145 -16.51 -17.78 -20.63
C ASP A 145 -16.10 -16.36 -20.24
N LEU A 146 -16.09 -16.09 -18.94
CA LEU A 146 -15.68 -14.79 -18.42
C LEU A 146 -14.17 -14.65 -18.45
N GLN A 147 -13.69 -13.54 -18.99
CA GLN A 147 -12.26 -13.17 -18.97
C GLN A 147 -12.01 -12.25 -17.78
N PHE A 148 -11.15 -12.68 -16.86
CA PHE A 148 -10.72 -11.86 -15.74
C PHE A 148 -9.47 -11.06 -16.11
N SER A 149 -9.48 -9.79 -15.72
CA SER A 149 -8.36 -8.86 -15.82
C SER A 149 -7.97 -8.39 -14.43
N HIS A 150 -6.68 -8.16 -14.22
CA HIS A 150 -6.19 -7.55 -12.97
C HIS A 150 -6.65 -6.09 -12.88
N ILE A 151 -7.11 -5.70 -11.70
CA ILE A 151 -7.39 -4.32 -11.30
C ILE A 151 -6.09 -3.65 -10.80
N GLY A 152 -5.11 -4.41 -10.34
CA GLY A 152 -3.81 -3.85 -9.96
C GLY A 152 -2.81 -3.90 -11.10
N MET A 153 -1.96 -2.89 -11.19
CA MET A 153 -0.75 -2.90 -12.03
C MET A 153 0.48 -3.21 -11.17
N ILE A 154 1.44 -3.95 -11.74
CA ILE A 154 2.68 -4.31 -11.05
C ILE A 154 3.89 -3.55 -11.56
N PHE A 155 4.62 -3.02 -10.61
CA PHE A 155 5.97 -2.52 -10.77
C PHE A 155 6.96 -3.61 -10.33
N CYS A 156 7.93 -3.88 -11.19
CA CYS A 156 9.12 -4.66 -10.85
C CYS A 156 10.32 -3.71 -10.89
N PHE A 157 10.85 -3.34 -9.74
CA PHE A 157 12.08 -2.56 -9.68
C PHE A 157 13.27 -3.51 -9.68
N ASP A 158 14.10 -3.42 -10.72
CA ASP A 158 15.36 -4.15 -10.82
C ASP A 158 16.45 -3.30 -10.17
N ILE A 159 16.62 -3.48 -8.87
CA ILE A 159 17.41 -2.59 -8.02
C ILE A 159 18.86 -3.07 -8.02
N THR A 160 19.77 -2.17 -8.35
CA THR A 160 21.18 -2.23 -7.97
C THR A 160 21.38 -1.39 -6.73
N MET A 161 21.93 -1.99 -5.67
CA MET A 161 22.13 -1.32 -4.39
C MET A 161 23.11 -0.14 -4.51
N PRO A 162 22.89 0.97 -3.77
CA PRO A 162 23.83 2.08 -3.71
C PRO A 162 25.20 1.61 -3.19
N GLU A 163 26.29 2.16 -3.74
CA GLU A 163 27.67 1.83 -3.36
C GLU A 163 27.99 2.29 -1.93
N SER A 164 27.58 1.51 -0.94
CA SER A 164 28.09 1.55 0.44
C SER A 164 27.75 0.25 1.13
N THR A 165 28.69 -0.26 1.94
CA THR A 165 28.62 -1.37 2.93
C THR A 165 27.37 -2.26 2.90
N PRO A 166 27.51 -3.60 2.80
CA PRO A 166 26.39 -4.55 2.64
C PRO A 166 25.27 -4.26 3.65
N ALA A 167 24.21 -3.61 3.19
CA ALA A 167 23.07 -3.22 4.00
C ALA A 167 21.81 -3.93 3.47
N ILE A 168 20.98 -4.37 4.40
CA ILE A 168 19.73 -5.05 4.10
C ILE A 168 18.65 -3.98 3.87
N PRO A 169 17.86 -4.06 2.79
CA PRO A 169 16.77 -3.13 2.58
C PRO A 169 15.64 -3.38 3.58
N LEU A 170 15.05 -2.31 4.08
CA LEU A 170 13.88 -2.31 4.96
C LEU A 170 12.59 -2.00 4.20
N SER A 171 12.65 -1.00 3.33
CA SER A 171 11.50 -0.60 2.54
C SER A 171 11.89 0.11 1.24
N LEU A 172 11.00 0.02 0.26
CA LEU A 172 11.02 0.79 -0.97
C LEU A 172 9.71 1.56 -1.07
N THR A 173 9.78 2.87 -1.14
CA THR A 173 8.61 3.75 -1.23
C THR A 173 8.58 4.44 -2.58
N LEU A 174 7.49 4.29 -3.31
CA LEU A 174 7.20 5.03 -4.54
C LEU A 174 6.36 6.25 -4.20
N THR A 175 6.81 7.43 -4.63
CA THR A 175 6.18 8.72 -4.33
C THR A 175 6.01 9.55 -5.59
N THR A 176 4.90 10.26 -5.72
CA THR A 176 4.68 11.25 -6.79
C THR A 176 5.14 12.65 -6.38
N LEU A 177 5.82 13.35 -7.27
CA LEU A 177 6.39 14.68 -7.03
C LEU A 177 5.72 15.78 -7.86
N ASP A 178 5.68 16.99 -7.32
CA ASP A 178 5.17 18.18 -8.01
C ASP A 178 6.22 18.76 -8.97
N GLU A 179 5.88 19.87 -9.61
CA GLU A 179 6.80 20.58 -10.50
C GLU A 179 8.08 21.09 -9.82
N ASN A 180 8.05 21.25 -8.50
CA ASN A 180 9.18 21.66 -7.66
C ASN A 180 9.96 20.48 -7.07
N ARG A 181 9.62 19.24 -7.43
CA ARG A 181 10.15 17.98 -6.88
C ARG A 181 9.84 17.74 -5.40
N SER A 182 8.82 18.41 -4.88
CA SER A 182 8.26 18.14 -3.56
C SER A 182 7.23 17.03 -3.66
N PRO A 183 7.10 16.14 -2.66
CA PRO A 183 6.04 15.14 -2.69
C PRO A 183 4.66 15.80 -2.74
N ILE A 184 3.80 15.38 -3.67
CA ILE A 184 2.46 15.96 -3.84
C ILE A 184 1.53 15.37 -2.79
N ALA A 185 1.08 16.15 -1.82
CA ALA A 185 -0.01 15.74 -0.91
C ALA A 185 -1.39 15.73 -1.59
N THR A 186 -1.55 16.50 -2.66
CA THR A 186 -2.83 16.84 -3.28
C THR A 186 -3.17 15.92 -4.46
N GLY A 187 -4.24 15.12 -4.35
CA GLY A 187 -4.88 14.54 -5.54
C GLY A 187 -4.87 13.01 -5.71
N GLY A 188 -4.63 12.24 -4.64
CA GLY A 188 -5.17 10.88 -4.52
C GLY A 188 -4.85 9.89 -5.63
N LEU A 189 -3.64 9.95 -6.17
CA LEU A 189 -3.20 8.98 -7.17
C LEU A 189 -3.07 7.57 -6.57
N TYR A 190 -2.79 7.48 -5.27
CA TYR A 190 -2.79 6.24 -4.50
C TYR A 190 -3.90 6.29 -3.45
N GLN A 191 -4.64 5.20 -3.29
CA GLN A 191 -5.54 5.00 -2.17
C GLN A 191 -4.83 4.12 -1.14
N ASP A 192 -4.68 4.64 0.09
CA ASP A 192 -4.20 3.82 1.21
C ASP A 192 -5.24 2.75 1.60
N CYS A 193 -4.96 1.94 2.63
CA CYS A 193 -5.89 0.90 3.08
C CYS A 193 -7.25 1.43 3.60
N ASN A 194 -7.39 2.75 3.76
CA ASN A 194 -8.61 3.43 4.18
C ASN A 194 -9.25 4.24 3.03
N ASN A 195 -8.82 4.01 1.78
CA ASN A 195 -9.31 4.74 0.61
C ASN A 195 -9.04 6.25 0.68
N THR A 196 -8.00 6.65 1.44
CA THR A 196 -7.55 8.03 1.56
C THR A 196 -6.47 8.31 0.50
N PRO A 197 -6.58 9.43 -0.24
CA PRO A 197 -5.50 9.96 -1.05
C PRO A 197 -4.14 9.95 -0.34
N THR A 198 -3.17 9.23 -0.88
CA THR A 198 -1.78 9.28 -0.45
C THR A 198 -0.86 9.66 -1.61
N SER A 199 0.25 10.30 -1.28
CA SER A 199 1.32 10.70 -2.20
C SER A 199 2.32 9.57 -2.46
N SER A 200 2.28 8.53 -1.63
CA SER A 200 3.30 7.49 -1.60
C SER A 200 2.76 6.11 -1.22
N LEU A 201 3.39 5.08 -1.77
CA LEU A 201 3.12 3.67 -1.54
C LEU A 201 4.40 2.93 -1.18
N THR A 202 4.39 2.18 -0.07
CA THR A 202 5.57 1.49 0.46
C THR A 202 5.45 -0.03 0.35
N LEU A 203 6.51 -0.65 -0.16
CA LEU A 203 6.84 -2.06 -0.02
C LEU A 203 7.80 -2.22 1.16
N HIS A 204 7.47 -3.09 2.12
CA HIS A 204 8.41 -3.53 3.15
C HIS A 204 9.10 -4.84 2.75
N PHE A 205 10.36 -4.98 3.13
CA PHE A 205 11.11 -6.22 3.00
C PHE A 205 11.16 -6.92 4.36
N ALA A 206 10.89 -8.21 4.36
CA ALA A 206 11.02 -9.07 5.54
C ALA A 206 11.88 -10.29 5.19
N GLN A 207 12.56 -10.86 6.18
CA GLN A 207 13.38 -12.08 6.01
C GLN A 207 14.52 -11.95 5.00
N CYS A 208 14.98 -10.73 4.70
CA CYS A 208 16.25 -10.50 4.05
C CYS A 208 17.37 -10.76 5.06
N THR A 209 18.27 -11.71 4.80
CA THR A 209 19.26 -12.20 5.79
C THR A 209 20.71 -11.84 5.45
N GLU A 210 20.96 -11.45 4.21
CA GLU A 210 22.28 -11.04 3.73
C GLU A 210 22.12 -9.93 2.70
N ALA A 211 23.06 -9.00 2.64
CA ALA A 211 23.02 -7.97 1.61
C ALA A 211 23.35 -8.57 0.25
N VAL A 212 22.58 -8.18 -0.76
CA VAL A 212 22.76 -8.57 -2.16
C VAL A 212 23.03 -7.33 -3.01
N PRO A 213 23.91 -7.41 -4.02
CA PRO A 213 24.25 -6.24 -4.85
C PRO A 213 23.09 -5.83 -5.75
N GLN A 214 22.22 -6.78 -6.10
CA GLN A 214 21.06 -6.58 -6.95
C GLN A 214 19.90 -7.48 -6.48
N PHE A 215 18.68 -6.99 -6.62
CA PHE A 215 17.46 -7.76 -6.39
C PHE A 215 16.26 -7.10 -7.06
N LYS A 216 15.16 -7.85 -7.17
CA LYS A 216 13.87 -7.39 -7.63
C LYS A 216 12.94 -7.12 -6.47
N ALA A 217 12.31 -5.95 -6.52
CA ALA A 217 11.24 -5.55 -5.64
C ALA A 217 9.93 -5.49 -6.44
N TYR A 218 8.89 -6.16 -5.95
CA TYR A 218 7.59 -6.17 -6.59
C TYR A 218 6.58 -5.34 -5.80
N LEU A 219 5.88 -4.44 -6.46
CA LEU A 219 4.86 -3.59 -5.86
C LEU A 219 3.63 -3.58 -6.78
N ILE A 220 2.43 -3.74 -6.23
CA ILE A 220 1.16 -3.64 -6.98
C ILE A 220 0.35 -2.42 -6.56
N SER A 221 -0.26 -1.72 -7.51
CA SER A 221 -1.10 -0.55 -7.25
C SER A 221 -2.15 -0.37 -8.35
N ASN A 222 -3.31 0.20 -8.01
CA ASN A 222 -4.32 0.68 -8.96
C ASN A 222 -4.13 2.16 -9.36
N CYS A 223 -2.96 2.74 -9.12
CA CYS A 223 -2.75 4.18 -9.30
C CYS A 223 -2.81 4.63 -10.76
N ASN A 224 -3.36 5.82 -10.99
CA ASN A 224 -3.19 6.54 -12.24
C ASN A 224 -1.91 7.39 -12.17
N ILE A 225 -0.91 7.11 -13.00
CA ILE A 225 0.30 7.93 -13.10
C ILE A 225 0.38 8.48 -14.52
N PRO A 226 0.07 9.77 -14.74
CA PRO A 226 0.12 10.36 -16.07
C PRO A 226 1.51 10.28 -16.70
N ALA A 227 1.57 10.24 -18.04
CA ALA A 227 2.83 10.40 -18.75
C ALA A 227 3.47 11.75 -18.36
N GLY A 228 4.76 11.75 -18.08
CA GLY A 228 5.49 12.93 -17.64
C GLY A 228 5.45 13.21 -16.13
N GLN A 229 4.65 12.46 -15.36
CA GLN A 229 4.62 12.59 -13.91
C GLN A 229 6.00 12.27 -13.32
N GLN A 230 6.50 13.17 -12.46
CA GLN A 230 7.74 12.94 -11.72
C GLN A 230 7.47 11.99 -10.55
N LEU A 231 8.36 11.02 -10.39
CA LEU A 231 8.30 9.98 -9.37
C LEU A 231 9.62 9.94 -8.60
N ARG A 232 9.55 9.59 -7.32
CA ARG A 232 10.69 9.26 -6.49
C ARG A 232 10.55 7.84 -5.95
N LEU A 233 11.61 7.07 -6.03
CA LEU A 233 11.79 5.88 -5.20
C LEU A 233 12.67 6.24 -4.02
N THR A 234 12.25 5.91 -2.81
CA THR A 234 13.06 6.04 -1.60
C THR A 234 13.32 4.64 -1.03
N LEU A 235 14.59 4.27 -0.93
CA LEU A 235 15.07 3.00 -0.38
C LEU A 235 15.64 3.24 1.02
N ALA A 236 14.98 2.70 2.04
CA ALA A 236 15.47 2.73 3.42
C ALA A 236 16.20 1.42 3.76
N LEU A 237 17.32 1.51 4.48
CA LEU A 237 18.20 0.40 4.80
C LEU A 237 18.35 0.18 6.31
N GLU A 238 18.73 -1.04 6.71
CA GLU A 238 18.94 -1.41 8.12
C GLU A 238 20.06 -0.61 8.81
N ASP A 239 20.99 -0.04 8.06
CA ASP A 239 22.06 0.83 8.58
C ASP A 239 21.54 2.25 8.96
N GLY A 240 20.26 2.50 8.75
CA GLY A 240 19.59 3.76 9.05
C GLY A 240 19.79 4.85 8.00
N ASN A 241 20.36 4.54 6.84
CA ASN A 241 20.39 5.47 5.72
C ASN A 241 19.21 5.22 4.79
N SER A 242 18.70 6.29 4.19
CA SER A 242 17.88 6.20 2.99
C SER A 242 18.56 6.80 1.76
N TYR A 243 18.11 6.35 0.60
CA TYR A 243 18.58 6.77 -0.72
C TYR A 243 17.39 6.97 -1.63
N SER A 244 17.45 7.95 -2.53
CA SER A 244 16.43 8.15 -3.55
C SER A 244 16.91 8.06 -4.98
N HIS A 245 15.97 7.71 -5.84
CA HIS A 245 16.10 7.78 -7.29
C HIS A 245 14.86 8.46 -7.86
N GLU A 246 15.04 9.56 -8.57
CA GLU A 246 13.96 10.24 -9.26
C GLU A 246 13.85 9.76 -10.71
N MET A 247 12.63 9.58 -11.18
CA MET A 247 12.34 9.17 -12.55
C MET A 247 11.08 9.87 -13.08
N THR A 248 10.89 9.82 -14.39
CA THR A 248 9.68 10.32 -15.04
C THR A 248 8.88 9.15 -15.60
N ALA A 249 7.57 9.13 -15.36
CA ALA A 249 6.67 8.17 -15.97
C ALA A 249 6.68 8.34 -17.50
N ALA A 250 7.31 7.41 -18.22
CA ALA A 250 7.49 7.51 -19.68
C ALA A 250 6.18 7.37 -20.47
N ARG A 251 5.17 6.72 -19.89
CA ARG A 251 3.83 6.54 -20.44
C ARG A 251 2.81 6.72 -19.34
N ALA A 252 1.59 7.06 -19.75
CA ALA A 252 0.47 7.07 -18.83
C ALA A 252 0.26 5.64 -18.32
N ILE A 253 0.17 5.54 -17.03
CA ILE A 253 -0.27 4.37 -16.27
C ILE A 253 -1.71 4.71 -15.92
N PRO A 254 -2.71 4.33 -16.73
CA PRO A 254 -4.10 4.67 -16.49
C PRO A 254 -4.64 4.04 -15.20
N ASP A 255 -5.73 4.60 -14.67
CA ASP A 255 -6.50 4.00 -13.59
C ASP A 255 -7.14 2.69 -14.07
N ALA A 256 -6.81 1.60 -13.40
CA ALA A 256 -7.35 0.28 -13.70
C ALA A 256 -8.87 0.16 -13.45
N ALA A 257 -9.49 1.12 -12.76
CA ALA A 257 -10.95 1.21 -12.61
C ALA A 257 -11.66 1.71 -13.89
N THR A 258 -10.91 2.30 -14.83
CA THR A 258 -11.44 2.98 -16.04
C THR A 258 -10.95 2.41 -17.36
N GLU A 259 -9.78 1.78 -17.39
CA GLU A 259 -9.26 1.09 -18.58
C GLU A 259 -8.84 -0.34 -18.21
N GLU A 260 -9.37 -1.32 -18.95
CA GLU A 260 -8.98 -2.72 -18.80
C GLU A 260 -7.52 -2.88 -19.25
N TYR A 261 -6.61 -3.06 -18.29
CA TYR A 261 -5.24 -3.42 -18.60
C TYR A 261 -5.21 -4.73 -19.36
N SER A 262 -4.29 -4.83 -20.33
CA SER A 262 -3.82 -6.15 -20.76
C SER A 262 -3.19 -6.81 -19.53
N ALA A 263 -3.92 -7.77 -18.96
CA ALA A 263 -3.51 -8.51 -17.79
C ALA A 263 -2.02 -8.87 -17.86
N GLY A 264 -1.25 -8.51 -16.82
CA GLY A 264 0.16 -8.86 -16.75
C GLY A 264 1.15 -7.85 -17.38
N THR A 265 0.80 -6.58 -17.60
CA THR A 265 1.84 -5.60 -17.93
C THR A 265 2.64 -5.26 -16.67
N SER A 266 3.81 -5.87 -16.50
CA SER A 266 4.78 -5.39 -15.51
C SER A 266 5.65 -4.30 -16.10
N TYR A 267 5.98 -3.33 -15.25
CA TYR A 267 6.97 -2.32 -15.57
C TYR A 267 8.27 -2.74 -14.92
N VAL A 268 9.19 -3.27 -15.73
CA VAL A 268 10.56 -3.50 -15.26
C VAL A 268 11.28 -2.16 -15.30
N VAL A 269 11.56 -1.61 -14.12
CA VAL A 269 12.25 -0.34 -13.94
C VAL A 269 13.65 -0.63 -13.40
N PRO A 270 14.71 -0.54 -14.21
CA PRO A 270 16.06 -0.64 -13.71
C PRO A 270 16.40 0.58 -12.87
N VAL A 271 16.92 0.37 -11.66
CA VAL A 271 17.31 1.44 -10.74
C VAL A 271 18.74 1.18 -10.29
N SER A 272 19.66 2.06 -10.67
CA SER A 272 21.09 1.90 -10.33
C SER A 272 21.77 3.19 -9.88
N GLU A 273 21.16 4.34 -10.11
CA GLU A 273 21.67 5.64 -9.69
C GLU A 273 20.91 6.09 -8.44
N TRP A 274 21.64 6.34 -7.35
CA TRP A 274 21.05 6.70 -6.07
C TRP A 274 21.64 8.00 -5.54
N THR A 275 20.79 8.87 -5.02
CA THR A 275 21.16 10.05 -4.23
C THR A 275 20.94 9.72 -2.76
N LYS A 276 21.99 9.85 -1.94
CA LYS A 276 21.82 9.66 -0.48
C LYS A 276 20.92 10.75 0.08
N GLU A 277 19.94 10.35 0.89
CA GLU A 277 19.00 11.30 1.48
C GLU A 277 19.67 12.21 2.51
N SER A 278 19.12 13.42 2.62
CA SER A 278 19.55 14.37 3.63
C SER A 278 19.23 13.84 5.02
N ASN A 279 20.16 13.99 5.96
CA ASN A 279 19.96 13.61 7.36
C ASN A 279 20.18 14.82 8.27
N SER A 280 19.15 15.17 9.03
CA SER A 280 19.19 16.26 10.01
C SER A 280 19.25 15.73 11.44
N VAL A 281 19.90 16.45 12.36
CA VAL A 281 20.08 16.00 13.75
C VAL A 281 19.21 16.81 14.70
N TYR A 282 18.29 16.13 15.39
CA TYR A 282 17.50 16.66 16.49
C TYR A 282 18.29 16.51 17.80
N ASN A 283 18.70 17.63 18.39
CA ASN A 283 19.48 17.66 19.63
C ASN A 283 19.07 18.81 20.56
N LYS A 284 19.82 19.01 21.65
CA LYS A 284 19.54 20.05 22.67
C LYS A 284 19.61 21.48 22.13
N THR A 285 20.36 21.71 21.07
CA THR A 285 20.60 23.02 20.45
C THR A 285 19.74 23.27 19.21
N THR A 286 18.98 22.28 18.74
CA THR A 286 18.07 22.44 17.61
C THR A 286 17.01 23.51 17.91
N SER A 287 16.99 24.58 17.11
CA SER A 287 15.96 25.61 17.16
C SER A 287 14.66 25.15 16.49
N ALA A 288 13.52 25.58 17.01
CA ALA A 288 12.23 25.35 16.36
C ALA A 288 12.03 26.33 15.21
N LYS A 289 11.66 25.81 14.03
CA LYS A 289 11.29 26.60 12.85
C LYS A 289 10.02 26.03 12.24
N GLU A 290 9.06 26.90 11.96
CA GLU A 290 7.79 26.47 11.35
C GLU A 290 8.03 25.87 9.96
N PRO A 291 7.52 24.66 9.69
CA PRO A 291 7.58 24.05 8.36
C PRO A 291 6.68 24.78 7.34
N THR A 292 6.93 24.55 6.06
CA THR A 292 5.99 24.94 5.00
C THR A 292 4.74 24.07 5.00
N GLY A 293 3.69 24.54 4.32
CA GLY A 293 2.35 23.95 4.34
C GLY A 293 1.49 24.55 5.46
N ASN A 294 0.21 24.17 5.50
CA ASN A 294 -0.74 24.67 6.49
C ASN A 294 -1.27 23.58 7.46
N GLY A 295 -0.86 22.33 7.24
CA GLY A 295 -1.21 21.19 8.07
C GLY A 295 -2.60 20.59 7.77
N SER A 296 -3.28 21.00 6.70
CA SER A 296 -4.47 20.31 6.18
C SER A 296 -4.09 19.03 5.42
N ALA A 297 -5.07 18.18 5.11
CA ALA A 297 -4.83 16.95 4.35
C ALA A 297 -4.29 17.24 2.93
N GLU A 298 -4.73 18.35 2.33
CA GLU A 298 -4.35 18.79 0.99
C GLU A 298 -2.99 19.51 0.94
N ASP A 299 -2.58 20.11 2.06
CA ASP A 299 -1.36 20.91 2.22
C ASP A 299 -0.71 20.65 3.60
N PRO A 300 -0.16 19.44 3.82
CA PRO A 300 0.41 19.02 5.09
C PRO A 300 1.69 19.79 5.41
N TYR A 301 2.06 19.81 6.68
CA TYR A 301 3.35 20.37 7.09
C TYR A 301 4.51 19.49 6.60
N ILE A 302 5.44 20.09 5.86
CA ILE A 302 6.60 19.39 5.27
C ILE A 302 7.81 19.44 6.22
N ILE A 303 8.22 18.27 6.71
CA ILE A 303 9.32 18.11 7.67
C ILE A 303 10.62 17.81 6.89
N GLU A 304 11.33 18.85 6.49
CA GLU A 304 12.59 18.74 5.73
C GLU A 304 13.82 18.58 6.62
N ASN A 305 13.69 18.81 7.94
CA ASN A 305 14.81 18.80 8.87
C ASN A 305 14.35 18.72 10.34
N ALA A 306 15.31 18.62 11.26
CA ALA A 306 15.06 18.53 12.69
C ALA A 306 14.47 19.81 13.31
N GLU A 307 14.66 20.99 12.71
CA GLU A 307 14.07 22.25 13.21
C GLU A 307 12.55 22.26 13.03
N HIS A 308 12.06 21.72 11.92
CA HIS A 308 10.64 21.54 11.64
C HIS A 308 10.03 20.54 12.62
N LEU A 309 10.71 19.41 12.87
CA LEU A 309 10.26 18.44 13.88
C LEU A 309 10.28 19.03 15.31
N LYS A 310 11.24 19.90 15.61
CA LYS A 310 11.31 20.64 16.88
C LYS A 310 10.15 21.61 17.04
N TYR A 311 9.72 22.27 15.97
CA TYR A 311 8.53 23.12 15.98
C TYR A 311 7.27 22.34 16.30
N ILE A 312 7.06 21.17 15.66
CA ILE A 312 5.89 20.32 15.91
C ILE A 312 5.85 19.83 17.36
N THR A 313 6.95 19.25 17.84
CA THR A 313 7.05 18.76 19.24
C THR A 313 7.05 19.88 20.29
N GLY A 314 7.32 21.12 19.88
CA GLY A 314 7.25 22.31 20.72
C GLY A 314 5.84 22.90 20.88
N ASN A 315 4.90 22.54 20.00
CA ASN A 315 3.54 23.08 19.96
C ASN A 315 2.47 21.96 20.05
N PRO A 316 2.49 21.10 21.09
CA PRO A 316 1.78 19.83 21.07
C PRO A 316 0.28 19.96 20.81
N SER A 317 -0.45 20.88 21.47
CA SER A 317 -1.92 20.94 21.36
C SER A 317 -2.42 21.49 20.00
N SER A 318 -1.68 22.36 19.31
CA SER A 318 -2.09 22.90 18.00
C SER A 318 -1.72 21.98 16.82
N MET A 319 -1.00 20.89 17.10
CA MET A 319 -0.46 19.98 16.10
C MET A 319 -1.21 18.63 16.05
N LEU A 320 -2.17 18.38 16.96
CA LEU A 320 -2.75 17.04 17.15
C LEU A 320 -3.68 16.57 16.04
N ASP A 321 -4.31 17.51 15.33
CA ASP A 321 -5.23 17.24 14.22
C ASP A 321 -4.59 17.51 12.86
N LYS A 322 -3.29 17.84 12.83
CA LYS A 322 -2.58 18.25 11.61
C LYS A 322 -2.01 17.06 10.86
N HIS A 323 -1.78 17.30 9.57
CA HIS A 323 -1.21 16.35 8.63
C HIS A 323 0.26 16.68 8.37
N PHE A 324 1.11 15.66 8.37
CA PHE A 324 2.56 15.79 8.26
C PHE A 324 3.13 14.90 7.16
N LEU A 325 4.17 15.39 6.49
CA LEU A 325 4.92 14.66 5.48
C LEU A 325 6.42 14.82 5.74
N LEU A 326 7.11 13.70 5.92
CA LEU A 326 8.57 13.70 6.11
C LEU A 326 9.27 13.82 4.75
N ALA A 327 10.31 14.65 4.66
CA ALA A 327 11.06 14.91 3.43
C ALA A 327 12.58 14.73 3.60
N ALA A 328 13.02 14.26 4.77
CA ALA A 328 14.42 13.96 5.06
C ALA A 328 14.52 12.93 6.18
N ASP A 329 15.66 12.23 6.26
CA ASP A 329 15.98 11.44 7.44
C ASP A 329 16.24 12.35 8.65
N ILE A 330 15.84 11.90 9.83
CA ILE A 330 16.06 12.62 11.09
C ILE A 330 16.72 11.70 12.11
N THR A 331 17.87 12.14 12.63
CA THR A 331 18.54 11.48 13.75
C THR A 331 18.20 12.20 15.05
N ILE A 332 17.51 11.52 15.97
CA ILE A 332 17.31 11.95 17.35
C ILE A 332 18.58 11.62 18.15
N ALA A 333 19.33 12.64 18.56
CA ALA A 333 20.56 12.44 19.30
C ALA A 333 20.31 11.92 20.72
N ASP A 334 21.22 11.07 21.20
CA ASP A 334 21.19 10.55 22.56
C ASP A 334 21.28 11.67 23.62
N GLY A 335 20.66 11.43 24.78
CA GLY A 335 20.63 12.35 25.91
C GLY A 335 19.72 13.57 25.71
N VAL A 336 18.87 13.57 24.68
CA VAL A 336 17.87 14.61 24.39
C VAL A 336 16.49 14.08 24.76
N GLU A 337 15.78 14.80 25.63
CA GLU A 337 14.41 14.41 25.98
C GLU A 337 13.51 14.47 24.74
N TRP A 338 12.86 13.34 24.44
CA TRP A 338 11.83 13.22 23.43
C TRP A 338 10.46 13.47 24.07
N LYS A 339 9.70 14.39 23.47
CA LYS A 339 8.29 14.64 23.83
C LYS A 339 7.42 13.93 22.78
N PRO A 340 6.72 12.85 23.15
CA PRO A 340 5.87 12.15 22.20
C PRO A 340 4.78 13.05 21.62
N ILE A 341 4.44 12.82 20.36
CA ILE A 341 3.30 13.47 19.71
C ILE A 341 2.02 12.79 20.21
N GLY A 342 1.10 13.58 20.79
CA GLY A 342 -0.09 13.06 21.46
C GLY A 342 0.20 12.48 22.85
N THR A 343 -0.77 12.63 23.75
CA THR A 343 -0.73 12.20 25.14
C THR A 343 -1.99 11.41 25.52
N SER A 344 -2.02 10.81 26.71
CA SER A 344 -3.20 10.10 27.20
C SER A 344 -4.46 10.99 27.29
N THR A 345 -4.31 12.31 27.47
CA THR A 345 -5.43 13.26 27.53
C THR A 345 -5.71 13.96 26.20
N GLU A 346 -4.69 14.13 25.35
CA GLU A 346 -4.81 14.79 24.05
C GLU A 346 -4.18 13.89 22.98
N ALA A 347 -4.96 12.98 22.41
CA ALA A 347 -4.48 12.04 21.41
C ALA A 347 -4.17 12.74 20.07
N PHE A 348 -3.17 12.24 19.34
CA PHE A 348 -2.98 12.60 17.93
C PHE A 348 -4.11 11.98 17.09
N THR A 349 -4.75 12.78 16.25
CA THR A 349 -5.87 12.37 15.36
C THR A 349 -5.62 12.73 13.90
N GLY A 350 -4.53 13.43 13.58
CA GLY A 350 -4.15 13.78 12.22
C GLY A 350 -3.48 12.62 11.46
N SER A 351 -2.66 12.96 10.46
CA SER A 351 -1.85 11.95 9.75
C SER A 351 -0.35 12.28 9.75
N PHE A 352 0.47 11.24 9.73
CA PHE A 352 1.91 11.35 9.57
C PHE A 352 2.38 10.38 8.49
N ASN A 353 2.76 10.92 7.33
CA ASN A 353 3.33 10.15 6.22
C ASN A 353 4.85 10.29 6.25
N GLY A 354 5.55 9.19 6.53
CA GLY A 354 7.02 9.16 6.56
C GLY A 354 7.67 9.19 5.18
N ASN A 355 6.90 8.99 4.10
CA ASN A 355 7.37 9.10 2.71
C ASN A 355 8.65 8.27 2.41
N GLY A 356 8.83 7.15 3.11
CA GLY A 356 9.98 6.27 2.97
C GLY A 356 11.26 6.73 3.69
N HIS A 357 11.23 7.87 4.39
CA HIS A 357 12.34 8.36 5.19
C HIS A 357 12.38 7.70 6.58
N VAL A 358 13.57 7.77 7.19
CA VAL A 358 13.88 7.14 8.46
C VAL A 358 13.99 8.18 9.57
N ILE A 359 13.34 7.91 10.70
CA ILE A 359 13.69 8.55 11.98
C ILE A 359 14.47 7.55 12.83
N LYS A 360 15.69 7.90 13.21
CA LYS A 360 16.62 7.02 13.93
C LYS A 360 17.21 7.64 15.19
N GLY A 361 17.85 6.83 16.02
CA GLY A 361 18.62 7.31 17.19
C GLY A 361 18.03 6.83 18.52
N VAL A 362 17.89 7.72 19.50
CA VAL A 362 17.42 7.34 20.85
C VAL A 362 16.28 8.24 21.30
N LEU A 363 15.14 7.65 21.64
CA LEU A 363 14.01 8.32 22.28
C LEU A 363 14.19 8.26 23.80
N THR A 364 14.67 9.35 24.40
CA THR A 364 14.85 9.45 25.86
C THR A 364 13.60 10.05 26.50
N PRO A 365 12.91 9.35 27.42
CA PRO A 365 11.74 9.90 28.09
C PRO A 365 12.07 11.11 28.97
N PRO A 366 11.12 12.05 29.18
CA PRO A 366 11.31 13.18 30.09
C PRO A 366 11.54 12.72 31.54
N THR A 367 12.49 13.34 32.23
CA THR A 367 12.93 12.95 33.59
C THR A 367 11.89 13.17 34.70
N ASN A 368 10.79 13.88 34.44
CA ASN A 368 9.81 14.32 35.41
C ASN A 368 8.35 13.93 35.08
N SER A 369 8.14 12.88 34.27
CA SER A 369 6.80 12.45 33.84
C SER A 369 6.23 11.32 34.72
N SER A 370 4.92 11.38 35.01
CA SER A 370 4.21 10.48 35.94
C SER A 370 4.02 9.06 35.39
N THR A 371 3.86 8.09 36.29
CA THR A 371 3.92 6.63 36.10
C THR A 371 2.77 5.96 35.33
N ASN A 372 2.02 6.70 34.50
CA ASN A 372 0.91 6.16 33.68
C ASN A 372 0.90 6.70 32.24
N SER A 373 2.03 7.21 31.76
CA SER A 373 2.10 7.80 30.41
C SER A 373 2.39 6.74 29.35
N TYR A 374 1.91 6.98 28.12
CA TYR A 374 2.26 6.21 26.94
C TYR A 374 3.48 6.84 26.27
N PHE A 375 4.44 6.03 25.83
CA PHE A 375 5.68 6.52 25.26
C PHE A 375 6.07 5.80 23.96
N GLY A 376 6.53 6.59 23.00
CA GLY A 376 6.93 6.21 21.65
C GLY A 376 7.27 7.47 20.87
N PHE A 377 7.47 7.35 19.56
CA PHE A 377 7.52 8.55 18.72
C PHE A 377 6.19 9.34 18.85
N PHE A 378 5.08 8.61 18.79
CA PHE A 378 3.76 9.05 19.23
C PHE A 378 3.44 8.49 20.62
N GLY A 379 2.90 9.32 21.50
CA GLY A 379 2.49 8.88 22.83
C GLY A 379 1.17 8.12 22.73
N ASN A 380 0.14 8.79 22.21
CA ASN A 380 -1.20 8.23 22.08
C ASN A 380 -1.87 8.71 20.80
N THR A 381 -2.53 7.80 20.08
CA THR A 381 -3.28 8.10 18.86
C THR A 381 -4.76 7.71 18.99
N LYS A 382 -5.63 8.44 18.29
CA LYS A 382 -7.05 8.13 18.16
C LYS A 382 -7.50 8.36 16.73
N GLY A 383 -7.80 7.29 15.99
CA GLY A 383 -8.21 7.37 14.59
C GLY A 383 -7.17 8.05 13.66
N ALA A 384 -5.91 8.12 14.09
CA ALA A 384 -4.83 8.73 13.30
C ALA A 384 -4.28 7.77 12.25
N THR A 385 -3.78 8.34 11.15
CA THR A 385 -3.11 7.58 10.09
C THR A 385 -1.61 7.79 10.16
N ILE A 386 -0.84 6.74 10.43
CA ILE A 386 0.63 6.75 10.35
C ILE A 386 1.04 5.79 9.24
N SER A 387 1.73 6.28 8.22
CA SER A 387 2.05 5.52 7.02
C SER A 387 3.48 5.79 6.53
N ASN A 388 4.06 4.83 5.81
CA ASN A 388 5.35 4.95 5.12
C ASN A 388 6.50 5.47 6.01
N LEU A 389 6.46 5.19 7.31
CA LEU A 389 7.41 5.68 8.30
C LEU A 389 8.23 4.53 8.88
N THR A 390 9.55 4.67 8.82
CA THR A 390 10.49 3.76 9.47
C THR A 390 11.05 4.42 10.72
N ILE A 391 10.81 3.82 11.88
CA ILE A 391 11.43 4.23 13.16
C ILE A 391 12.52 3.22 13.52
N GLN A 392 13.78 3.65 13.47
CA GLN A 392 14.95 2.89 13.92
C GLN A 392 15.56 3.58 15.13
N ALA A 393 14.76 3.70 16.19
CA ALA A 393 15.17 4.36 17.42
C ALA A 393 14.99 3.44 18.63
N ASP A 394 16.01 3.44 19.49
CA ASP A 394 15.95 2.77 20.79
C ASP A 394 15.17 3.65 21.78
N ILE A 395 14.43 3.02 22.69
CA ILE A 395 13.81 3.72 23.83
C ILE A 395 14.74 3.57 25.03
N ALA A 396 15.27 4.68 25.54
CA ALA A 396 16.04 4.67 26.78
C ALA A 396 15.13 4.28 27.97
N GLU A 397 15.68 3.58 28.97
CA GLU A 397 14.94 2.98 30.11
C GLU A 397 13.69 3.77 30.53
N SER A 398 12.53 3.10 30.47
CA SER A 398 11.23 3.77 30.60
C SER A 398 10.35 3.02 31.60
N HIS A 399 9.63 3.76 32.45
CA HIS A 399 8.56 3.23 33.31
C HIS A 399 7.16 3.37 32.65
N TYR A 400 7.13 3.54 31.33
CA TYR A 400 5.94 3.79 30.53
C TYR A 400 5.44 2.52 29.84
N ILE A 401 4.16 2.54 29.43
CA ILE A 401 3.69 1.63 28.40
C ILE A 401 4.30 2.11 27.08
N THR A 402 5.12 1.27 26.46
CA THR A 402 5.96 1.66 25.33
C THR A 402 5.62 0.92 24.04
N GLY A 403 5.77 1.65 22.94
CA GLY A 403 5.90 1.10 21.60
C GLY A 403 6.77 2.04 20.77
N SER A 404 7.67 1.50 19.95
CA SER A 404 8.68 2.31 19.23
C SER A 404 8.03 3.38 18.35
N ILE A 405 6.91 3.06 17.68
CA ILE A 405 6.14 4.01 16.89
C ILE A 405 5.08 4.70 17.74
N VAL A 406 4.17 3.94 18.36
CA VAL A 406 3.05 4.46 19.16
C VAL A 406 3.01 3.75 20.51
N GLY A 407 2.91 4.52 21.60
CA GLY A 407 2.75 3.98 22.95
C GLY A 407 1.37 3.36 23.21
N SER A 408 0.30 4.00 22.72
CA SER A 408 -1.07 3.45 22.71
C SER A 408 -1.89 3.97 21.54
N ALA A 409 -2.74 3.12 20.95
CA ALA A 409 -3.58 3.45 19.81
C ALA A 409 -5.02 2.96 20.03
N TYR A 410 -5.99 3.82 19.69
CA TYR A 410 -7.42 3.49 19.69
C TYR A 410 -8.06 3.92 18.37
N ASN A 411 -9.10 3.23 17.95
CA ASN A 411 -9.89 3.60 16.78
C ASN A 411 -10.98 4.63 17.14
#